data_AF-A0A352J005-F1
#
_entry.id   AF-A0A352J005-F1
#
_cell.length_a   1.000
_cell.length_b   1.000
_cell.length_c   1.000
_cell.angle_alpha   90.00
_cell.angle_beta   90.00
_cell.angle_gamma   90.00
#
_symmetry.space_group_name_H-M   'P 1'
#
loop_
_entity.id
_entity.type
_entity.pdbx_description
1 polymer ?
#
loop_
_entity_poly.entity_id
_entity_poly.type
_entity_poly.pdbx_seq_one_letter_code
_entity_poly.pdbx_strand_id
1 'polypeptide(L)'
;MAAQPLYAGRHYAGLLVWQDINPFWQYRVVTILNADDASWVLYPRSTWILPLSQEIYFTAGAQWFGGGDDSEYGKLDPLALVEVEWFF
;
A
#
# COMPACT_ATOMS: atom_id res chain seq x y z
N MET A 1 28.38 -11.03 5.41
CA MET A 1 27.14 -11.84 5.43
C MET A 1 26.35 -11.46 4.19
N ALA A 2 26.24 -12.34 3.20
CA ALA A 2 25.37 -12.10 2.05
C ALA A 2 23.92 -12.31 2.50
N ALA A 3 23.06 -11.30 2.30
CA ALA A 3 21.63 -11.45 2.54
C ALA A 3 21.11 -12.58 1.64
N GLN A 4 20.52 -13.62 2.24
CA GLN A 4 19.88 -14.69 1.47
C GLN A 4 18.79 -14.07 0.57
N PRO A 5 18.63 -14.55 -0.68
CA PRO A 5 17.63 -14.00 -1.58
C PRO A 5 16.24 -14.16 -0.97
N LEU A 6 15.48 -13.06 -0.90
CA LEU A 6 14.07 -13.09 -0.54
C LEU A 6 13.36 -14.04 -1.53
N TYR A 7 12.77 -15.13 -1.02
CA TYR A 7 11.95 -15.99 -1.85
C TYR A 7 10.62 -15.25 -2.07
N ALA A 8 10.48 -14.59 -3.22
CA ALA A 8 9.21 -14.00 -3.59
C ALA A 8 8.18 -15.12 -3.77
N GLY A 9 7.03 -14.98 -3.12
CA GLY A 9 5.88 -15.84 -3.37
C GLY A 9 5.47 -15.84 -4.85
N ARG A 10 4.63 -16.81 -5.21
CA ARG A 10 4.06 -16.97 -6.56
C ARG A 10 2.54 -16.84 -6.55
N HIS A 11 1.91 -17.13 -5.41
CA HIS A 11 0.45 -17.15 -5.29
C HIS A 11 -0.02 -16.06 -4.33
N TYR A 12 -0.69 -15.06 -4.88
CA TYR A 12 -1.20 -13.93 -4.12
C TYR A 12 -2.71 -13.78 -4.31
N ALA A 13 -3.40 -13.43 -3.23
CA ALA A 13 -4.80 -13.03 -3.25
C ALA A 13 -4.90 -11.58 -2.77
N GLY A 14 -5.63 -10.74 -3.52
CA GLY A 14 -5.79 -9.33 -3.21
C GLY A 14 -7.25 -8.94 -3.03
N LEU A 15 -7.51 -8.02 -2.11
CA LEU A 15 -8.79 -7.33 -1.96
C LEU A 15 -8.58 -5.82 -2.02
N LEU A 16 -9.42 -5.15 -2.81
CA LEU A 16 -9.45 -3.71 -2.97
C LEU A 16 -10.83 -3.20 -2.55
N VAL A 17 -10.86 -2.26 -1.61
CA VAL A 17 -12.06 -1.50 -1.27
C VAL A 17 -11.74 -0.02 -1.42
N TRP A 18 -12.63 0.74 -2.07
CA TRP A 18 -12.46 2.17 -2.23
C TRP A 18 -13.80 2.87 -2.14
N GLN A 19 -13.73 4.16 -1.78
CA GLN A 19 -14.87 5.05 -1.76
C GLN A 19 -14.42 6.46 -2.12
N ASP A 20 -15.15 7.08 -3.03
CA ASP A 20 -15.08 8.51 -3.28
C ASP A 20 -15.94 9.20 -2.22
N ILE A 21 -15.29 9.83 -1.24
CA ILE A 21 -15.98 10.48 -0.12
C ILE A 21 -16.59 11.80 -0.58
N ASN A 22 -15.89 12.49 -1.47
CA ASN A 22 -16.38 13.61 -2.26
C ASN A 22 -15.55 13.74 -3.55
N PRO A 23 -15.88 14.65 -4.49
CA PRO A 23 -15.15 14.78 -5.75
C PRO A 23 -13.65 15.08 -5.64
N PHE A 24 -13.18 15.49 -4.46
CA PHE A 24 -11.80 15.88 -4.18
C PHE A 24 -11.10 14.91 -3.22
N TRP A 25 -11.75 13.84 -2.76
CA TRP A 25 -11.17 12.91 -1.80
C TRP A 25 -11.62 11.48 -2.07
N GLN A 26 -10.63 10.64 -2.41
CA GLN A 26 -10.79 9.20 -2.48
C GLN A 26 -10.06 8.55 -1.31
N TYR A 27 -10.72 7.58 -0.67
CA TYR A 27 -10.12 6.68 0.29
C TYR A 27 -10.10 5.26 -0.26
N ARG A 28 -8.99 4.56 -0.11
CA ARG A 28 -8.77 3.21 -0.62
C ARG A 28 -8.04 2.37 0.42
N VAL A 29 -8.42 1.11 0.53
CA VAL A 29 -7.71 0.09 1.29
C VAL A 29 -7.42 -1.09 0.37
N VAL A 30 -6.14 -1.46 0.29
CA VAL A 30 -5.69 -2.68 -0.37
C VAL A 30 -5.23 -3.64 0.71
N THR A 31 -5.58 -4.92 0.59
CA THR A 31 -4.89 -5.98 1.31
C THR A 31 -4.44 -7.06 0.34
N ILE A 32 -3.25 -7.59 0.55
CA ILE A 32 -2.70 -8.68 -0.24
C ILE A 32 -2.24 -9.76 0.75
N LEU A 33 -2.64 -10.99 0.49
CA LEU A 33 -2.21 -12.20 1.18
C LEU A 33 -1.29 -12.98 0.24
N ASN A 34 -0.10 -13.34 0.71
CA ASN A 34 0.75 -14.33 0.08
C ASN A 34 0.31 -15.71 0.59
N ALA A 35 -0.21 -16.55 -0.30
CA ALA A 35 -0.70 -17.88 0.07
C ALA A 35 0.43 -18.90 0.29
N ASP A 36 1.64 -18.62 -0.19
CA ASP A 36 2.78 -19.52 -0.07
C ASP A 36 3.40 -19.51 1.33
N ASP A 37 3.37 -18.37 2.03
CA ASP A 37 3.95 -18.20 3.37
C ASP A 37 2.97 -17.60 4.40
N ALA A 38 1.71 -17.41 4.02
CA ALA A 38 0.65 -16.81 4.83
C ALA A 38 0.95 -15.39 5.35
N SER A 39 1.91 -14.69 4.74
CA SER A 39 2.19 -13.30 5.05
C SER A 39 1.22 -12.35 4.35
N TRP A 40 1.11 -11.12 4.84
CA TRP A 40 0.15 -10.16 4.34
C TRP A 40 0.62 -8.72 4.41
N VAL A 41 0.03 -7.89 3.56
CA VAL A 41 0.14 -6.43 3.59
C VAL A 41 -1.25 -5.80 3.64
N LEU A 42 -1.36 -4.71 4.40
CA LEU A 42 -2.54 -3.85 4.48
C LEU A 42 -2.12 -2.41 4.17
N TYR A 43 -2.77 -1.80 3.19
CA TYR A 43 -2.44 -0.47 2.69
C TYR A 43 -3.68 0.42 2.56
N PRO A 44 -4.11 1.10 3.64
CA PRO A 44 -5.00 2.23 3.55
C PRO A 44 -4.27 3.48 3.03
N ARG A 45 -4.97 4.24 2.19
CA ARG A 45 -4.47 5.44 1.54
C ARG A 45 -5.60 6.40 1.25
N SER A 46 -5.33 7.68 1.47
CA SER A 46 -6.15 8.81 1.03
C SER A 46 -5.46 9.53 -0.11
N THR A 47 -6.23 9.92 -1.11
CA THR A 47 -5.81 10.81 -2.18
C THR A 47 -6.74 12.01 -2.22
N TRP A 48 -6.17 13.21 -2.21
CA TRP A 48 -6.87 14.49 -2.29
C TRP A 48 -6.49 15.21 -3.57
N ILE A 49 -7.50 15.79 -4.22
CA ILE A 49 -7.33 16.65 -5.39
C ILE A 49 -7.54 18.08 -4.91
N LEU A 50 -6.52 18.94 -5.01
CA LEU A 50 -6.65 20.31 -4.52
C LEU A 50 -7.58 21.11 -5.45
N PRO A 51 -8.61 21.80 -4.94
CA PRO A 51 -9.58 22.50 -5.78
C PRO A 51 -9.02 23.78 -6.43
N LEU A 52 -7.82 24.21 -6.05
CA LEU A 52 -7.15 25.39 -6.63
C LEU A 52 -6.62 25.13 -8.05
N SER A 53 -6.29 23.88 -8.37
CA SER A 53 -6.07 23.40 -9.73
C SER A 53 -6.36 21.89 -9.75
N GLN A 54 -7.16 21.39 -10.69
CA GLN A 54 -7.42 19.93 -10.87
C GLN A 54 -6.17 19.15 -11.34
N GLU A 55 -4.99 19.66 -11.02
CA GLU A 55 -3.67 19.28 -11.50
C GLU A 55 -2.74 18.90 -10.35
N ILE A 56 -3.14 19.13 -9.08
CA ILE A 56 -2.36 18.74 -7.90
C ILE A 56 -3.06 17.62 -7.16
N TYR A 57 -2.35 16.50 -7.03
CA TYR A 57 -2.76 15.32 -6.29
C TYR A 57 -1.86 15.18 -5.07
N PHE A 58 -2.48 15.11 -3.90
CA PHE A 58 -1.80 14.77 -2.67
C PHE A 58 -2.24 13.39 -2.24
N THR A 59 -1.30 12.52 -1.93
CA THR A 59 -1.59 11.16 -1.47
C THR A 59 -0.86 10.90 -0.17
N ALA A 60 -1.56 10.35 0.82
CA ALA A 60 -0.96 9.89 2.07
C ALA A 60 -1.53 8.52 2.46
N GLY A 61 -0.67 7.64 2.93
CA GLY A 61 -1.06 6.31 3.37
C GLY A 61 0.00 5.66 4.23
N ALA A 62 -0.29 4.44 4.68
CA ALA A 62 0.65 3.64 5.42
C ALA A 62 0.46 2.16 5.10
N GLN A 63 1.55 1.41 5.02
CA GLN A 63 1.52 -0.03 4.83
C GLN A 63 1.92 -0.71 6.13
N TRP A 64 1.10 -1.66 6.56
CA TRP A 64 1.44 -2.61 7.61
C TRP A 64 1.67 -3.97 6.99
N PHE A 65 2.63 -4.68 7.54
CA PHE A 65 2.99 -6.01 7.12
C PHE A 65 2.83 -6.97 8.29
N GLY A 66 2.49 -8.22 7.99
CA GLY A 66 2.42 -9.28 8.98
C GLY A 66 2.71 -10.64 8.38
N GLY A 67 3.04 -11.60 9.24
CA GLY A 67 3.52 -12.92 8.87
C GLY A 67 4.54 -13.42 9.88
N GLY A 68 5.20 -14.53 9.57
CA GLY A 68 6.34 -15.03 10.37
C GLY A 68 7.63 -14.24 10.09
N ASP A 69 8.59 -14.32 11.02
CA ASP A 69 9.90 -13.64 10.93
C ASP A 69 10.75 -14.07 9.72
N ASP A 70 10.41 -15.20 9.10
CA ASP A 70 11.04 -15.74 7.89
C ASP A 70 10.25 -15.47 6.60
N SER A 71 9.02 -14.96 6.71
CA SER A 71 8.10 -14.71 5.59
C SER A 71 8.40 -13.41 4.83
N GLU A 72 7.90 -13.29 3.60
CA GLU A 72 8.13 -12.16 2.69
C GLU A 72 7.72 -10.83 3.33
N TYR A 73 6.47 -10.72 3.77
CA TYR A 73 5.98 -9.49 4.39
C TYR A 73 6.29 -9.40 5.89
N GLY A 74 6.39 -10.52 6.62
CA GLY A 74 6.62 -10.50 8.07
C GLY A 74 7.96 -9.89 8.50
N LYS A 75 8.93 -9.79 7.59
CA LYS A 75 10.23 -9.13 7.80
C LYS A 75 10.23 -7.62 7.60
N LEU A 76 9.14 -7.07 7.05
CA LEU A 76 9.07 -5.66 6.67
C LEU A 76 8.49 -4.83 7.81
N ASP A 77 9.15 -3.71 8.09
CA ASP A 77 8.63 -2.74 9.03
C ASP A 77 7.49 -1.93 8.40
N PRO A 78 6.49 -1.50 9.20
CA PRO A 78 5.46 -0.58 8.73
C PRO A 78 6.07 0.69 8.13
N LEU A 79 5.49 1.15 7.03
CA LEU A 79 5.99 2.33 6.31
C LEU A 79 4.87 3.34 6.08
N ALA A 80 5.23 4.63 6.18
CA ALA A 80 4.36 5.74 5.81
C ALA A 80 4.75 6.24 4.42
N LEU A 81 3.74 6.54 3.60
CA LEU A 81 3.89 7.06 2.25
C LEU A 81 3.18 8.40 2.16
N VAL A 82 3.89 9.39 1.61
CA VAL A 82 3.36 10.69 1.25
C VAL A 82 3.88 11.03 -0.14
N GLU A 83 2.98 11.43 -1.01
CA GLU A 83 3.26 11.72 -2.42
C GLU A 83 2.52 13.00 -2.84
N VAL A 84 3.19 13.83 -3.62
CA VAL A 84 2.62 15.02 -4.26
C VAL A 84 2.91 14.90 -5.75
N GLU A 85 1.87 14.83 -6.56
CA GLU A 85 1.96 14.86 -8.02
C GLU A 85 1.40 16.18 -8.53
N TRP A 86 2.12 16.84 -9.43
CA TRP A 86 1.70 18.07 -10.08
C TRP A 86 1.94 17.98 -11.59
N PHE A 87 0.89 18.18 -12.37
CA PHE A 87 0.94 18.21 -13.82
C PHE A 87 0.99 19.67 -14.31
N PHE A 88 1.99 19.99 -15.15
CA PHE A 88 2.24 21.33 -15.71
C PHE A 88 2.35 21.29 -17.24
#